data_AF-F4XQ49-F1
#
_entry.id   AF-F4XQ49-F1
#
_cell.length_a   1.000
_cell.length_b   1.000
_cell.length_c   1.000
_cell.angle_alpha   90.00
_cell.angle_beta   90.00
_cell.angle_gamma   90.00
#
_symmetry.space_group_name_H-M   'P 1'
#
loop_
_entity.id
_entity.type
_entity.pdbx_description
1 polymer ?
#
loop_
_entity_poly.entity_id
_entity_poly.type
_entity_poly.pdbx_seq_one_letter_code
_entity_poly.pdbx_strand_id
1 'polypeptide(L)' 'MTIETWVKRLIKFCPVNEIWVEKVKFDTQKMQNPEINGTEYQQGELAGYEVREYLLEKWGR' A
#
# COMPACT_ATOMS: atom_id res chain seq x y z
N MET A 1 15.06 -3.88 -7.80
CA MET A 1 14.82 -5.02 -8.72
C MET A 1 13.35 -4.93 -9.16
N THR A 2 13.07 -4.83 -10.46
CA THR A 2 11.71 -4.59 -10.98
C THR A 2 11.17 -5.82 -11.72
N ILE A 3 9.84 -5.90 -11.86
CA ILE A 3 9.15 -6.93 -12.65
C ILE A 3 9.74 -7.01 -14.07
N GLU A 4 10.06 -5.86 -14.68
CA GLU A 4 10.69 -5.76 -15.99
C GLU A 4 12.03 -6.50 -16.10
N THR A 5 12.82 -6.52 -15.01
CA THR A 5 14.13 -7.20 -15.00
C THR A 5 13.96 -8.71 -15.15
N TRP A 6 12.92 -9.27 -14.52
CA TRP A 6 12.60 -10.70 -14.60
C TRP A 6 11.92 -11.06 -15.92
N VAL A 7 11.01 -10.22 -16.41
CA VAL A 7 10.39 -10.39 -17.74
C VAL A 7 11.46 -10.48 -18.83
N LYS A 8 12.43 -9.55 -18.84
CA LYS A 8 13.55 -9.55 -19.80
C LYS A 8 14.47 -10.77 -19.69
N ARG A 9 14.58 -11.37 -18.50
CA ARG A 9 15.33 -12.62 -18.30
C ARG A 9 14.57 -13.83 -18.83
N LEU A 10 13.26 -13.91 -18.57
CA LEU A 10 12.43 -15.06 -18.93
C LEU A 10 12.21 -15.17 -20.45
N ILE A 11 12.00 -14.04 -21.14
CA ILE A 11 11.84 -14.01 -22.61
C ILE A 11 13.08 -14.54 -23.35
N LYS A 12 14.28 -14.51 -22.74
CA LYS A 12 15.49 -15.07 -23.36
C LYS A 12 15.48 -16.60 -23.46
N PHE A 13 14.69 -17.28 -22.64
CA PHE A 13 14.64 -18.75 -22.61
C PHE A 13 13.57 -19.34 -23.53
N CYS A 14 12.51 -18.58 -23.85
CA CYS A 14 11.41 -19.03 -24.69
C CYS A 14 10.66 -17.82 -25.26
N PRO A 15 10.19 -17.85 -26.52
CA PRO A 15 9.29 -16.85 -27.05
C PRO A 15 8.00 -16.80 -26.21
N VAL A 16 7.73 -15.65 -25.60
CA VAL A 16 6.52 -15.39 -24.82
C VAL A 16 5.51 -14.69 -25.72
N ASN A 17 4.34 -15.30 -25.89
CA ASN A 17 3.29 -14.78 -26.78
C ASN A 17 2.50 -13.65 -26.10
N GLU A 18 2.15 -13.80 -24.82
CA GLU A 18 1.40 -12.81 -24.04
C GLU A 18 1.80 -12.85 -22.57
N ILE A 19 1.70 -11.71 -21.87
CA ILE A 19 1.96 -11.57 -20.43
C ILE A 19 0.78 -10.83 -19.80
N TRP A 20 0.15 -11.47 -18.82
CA TRP A 20 -0.94 -10.90 -18.05
C TRP A 20 -0.42 -10.51 -16.67
N VAL A 21 -0.53 -9.22 -16.31
CA VAL A 21 -0.10 -8.71 -15.00
C VAL A 21 -1.32 -8.12 -14.31
N GLU A 22 -1.81 -8.83 -13.30
CA GLU A 22 -2.87 -8.30 -12.44
C GLU A 22 -2.23 -7.55 -11.27
N LYS A 23 -2.43 -6.23 -11.24
CA LYS A 23 -2.02 -5.40 -10.12
C LYS A 23 -3.23 -5.07 -9.27
N VAL A 24 -3.49 -5.91 -8.26
CA VAL A 24 -4.48 -5.58 -7.24
C VAL A 24 -3.87 -4.54 -6.31
N LYS A 25 -4.46 -3.35 -6.26
CA LYS A 25 -4.20 -2.40 -5.18
C LYS A 25 -5.01 -2.87 -3.98
N PHE A 26 -4.37 -3.59 -3.06
CA PHE A 26 -4.96 -3.85 -1.76
C PHE A 26 -5.03 -2.53 -1.00
N ASP A 27 -6.25 -2.04 -0.82
CA ASP A 27 -6.54 -0.89 0.02
C ASP A 27 -6.71 -1.39 1.45
N THR A 28 -5.60 -1.42 2.19
CA THR A 28 -5.57 -1.91 3.57
C THR A 28 -6.48 -1.08 4.49
N GLN A 29 -6.69 0.21 4.18
CA GLN A 29 -7.60 1.05 4.95
C GLN A 29 -9.07 0.65 4.71
N LYS A 30 -9.48 0.44 3.46
CA LYS A 30 -10.82 -0.08 3.15
C LYS A 30 -11.06 -1.50 3.64
N MET A 31 -10.03 -2.34 3.71
CA MET A 31 -10.16 -3.69 4.27
C MET A 31 -10.38 -3.69 5.77
N GLN A 32 -9.83 -2.71 6.51
CA GLN A 32 -10.05 -2.59 7.96
C GLN A 32 -11.32 -1.83 8.31
N ASN A 33 -11.71 -0.82 7.53
CA ASN A 33 -12.94 -0.09 7.75
C ASN A 33 -13.69 0.14 6.42
N PRO A 34 -14.66 -0.72 6.06
CA PRO A 34 -15.34 -0.68 4.77
C PRO A 34 -16.13 0.61 4.48
N GLU A 35 -16.52 1.34 5.53
CA GLU A 35 -17.32 2.58 5.42
C GLU A 35 -16.46 3.84 5.30
N ILE A 36 -15.13 3.71 5.34
CA ILE A 36 -14.20 4.84 5.26
C ILE A 36 -14.35 5.59 3.94
N ASN A 37 -14.67 6.89 4.00
CA ASN A 37 -14.91 7.73 2.84
C ASN A 37 -14.32 9.14 3.06
N GLY A 38 -13.90 9.80 1.98
CA GLY A 38 -13.53 11.23 2.01
C GLY A 38 -12.25 11.53 2.79
N THR A 39 -12.30 12.53 3.67
CA THR A 39 -11.13 13.06 4.38
C THR A 39 -10.48 12.03 5.30
N GLU A 40 -11.26 11.19 5.99
CA GLU A 40 -10.76 10.15 6.89
C GLU A 40 -9.86 9.12 6.18
N TYR A 41 -10.11 8.88 4.88
CA TYR A 41 -9.28 8.03 4.03
C TYR A 41 -7.90 8.66 3.72
N GLN A 42 -7.86 9.97 3.48
CA GLN A 42 -6.61 10.68 3.16
C GLN A 42 -5.79 11.00 4.40
N GLN A 43 -6.46 11.20 5.54
CA GLN A 43 -5.87 11.76 6.74
C GLN A 43 -5.55 10.70 7.82
N GLY A 44 -6.21 9.53 7.79
CA GLY A 44 -5.99 8.48 8.78
C GLY A 44 -6.40 8.90 10.20
N GLU A 45 -6.34 7.97 11.14
CA GLU A 45 -6.82 8.16 12.52
C GLU A 45 -6.01 9.21 13.32
N LEU A 46 -4.79 9.53 12.87
CA LEU A 46 -3.86 10.47 13.51
C LEU A 46 -3.83 11.87 12.86
N ALA A 47 -4.71 12.16 11.91
CA ALA A 47 -4.76 13.50 11.35
C ALA A 47 -5.19 14.54 12.37
N GLY A 48 -4.30 15.48 12.64
CA GLY A 48 -4.49 16.49 13.68
C GLY A 48 -3.93 16.08 15.05
N TYR A 49 -3.38 14.87 15.18
CA TYR A 49 -2.67 14.46 16.39
C TYR A 49 -1.22 14.92 16.31
N GLU A 50 -0.81 15.81 17.21
CA GLU A 50 0.59 16.20 17.30
C GLU A 50 1.42 14.99 17.75
N VAL A 51 2.58 14.78 17.10
CA VAL A 51 3.54 13.72 17.45
C VAL A 51 3.84 13.68 18.95
N ARG A 52 3.81 14.85 19.60
CA ARG A 52 3.99 15.02 21.03
C ARG A 52 2.91 14.32 21.87
N GLU A 53 1.63 14.45 21.51
CA GLU A 53 0.53 13.81 22.24
C GLU A 53 0.59 12.28 22.07
N TYR A 54 0.96 11.79 20.88
CA TYR A 54 1.20 10.36 20.64
C TYR A 54 2.33 9.79 21.50
N LEU A 55 3.43 10.53 21.61
CA LEU A 55 4.57 10.10 22.42
C LEU A 55 4.24 10.11 23.92
N LEU A 56 3.51 11.11 24.40
CA LEU A 56 3.08 11.21 25.80
C LEU A 56 2.13 10.08 26.19
N GLU A 57 1.19 9.74 25.32
CA GLU A 57 0.23 8.67 25.58
C GLU A 57 0.88 7.28 25.48
N LYS A 58 1.81 7.10 24.52
CA LYS A 58 2.51 5.82 24.30
C LYS A 58 3.50 5.45 25.39
N TRP A 59 4.13 6.43 26.05
CA TRP A 59 5.13 6.18 27.11
C TRP A 59 4.63 6.44 28.53
N GLY A 60 3.34 6.71 28.69
CA GLY A 60 2.73 6.97 30.00
C GLY A 60 3.03 8.39 30.47
N ARG A 61 1.99 9.03 31.00
CA ARG A 61 2.03 10.37 31.60
C ARG A 61 3.14 10.54 32.65
#